data_AF-A0A5C4QKB6-F1
#
_entry.id   AF-A0A5C4QKB6-F1
#
_cell.length_a   1.000
_cell.length_b   1.000
_cell.length_c   1.000
_cell.angle_alpha   90.00
_cell.angle_beta   90.00
_cell.angle_gamma   90.00
#
_symmetry.space_group_name_H-M   'P 1'
#
loop_
_entity.id
_entity.type
_entity.pdbx_description
1 polymer ?
#
loop_
_entity_poly.entity_id
_entity_poly.type
_entity_poly.pdbx_seq_one_letter_code
_entity_poly.pdbx_strand_id
1 'polypeptide(L)'
;MQMKRRPGRLLAAAGTLLTLVVGAGIYVVSDAPGIARAAGTGPCDIYASGGTPCVAAHSTTRALYGAYNGPLYQVRRSSDNTTRDVGVLSAGGYANAATQDSFCANTSCVITIIYDQSGRNNRLTQAPPGGFSGPAPGGYDNLADAKAAPVTIGGQKAYGVYIAPGTGYRNNNTNGVATGDQPEGIYAVVDGTHYNQWCCFDYGNAQTNGLADERAIMETVYFGANKQWGYGAGSGPWIMADLEWGLFSGVNAGYNNIASINHRFVTAMVKGEPNHWAIRGANAQSGGVTTYFDGPRPNGYHPMKKEGAILLGIGGDNSITGRGTFFEGVLTSGYPTAATEDAVQANIAAAGYAPAGGTNPQQNVQIVGGQSNRCVDVPNGSTTNGTQTQLWDCTGGTPQRWTHTAARQLQVLGNKCLDANGNGNANGTQAIIWDCHGGTNQQWNINSNGTITGVQSGLCLDANGAGTANGTKLILWACNGQQNQQWALRN
;
A
#
# COMPACT_ATOMS: atom_id res chain seq x y z
N MET A 1 -22.64 69.92 -52.03
CA MET A 1 -21.36 69.92 -52.76
C MET A 1 -20.46 68.92 -52.04
N GLN A 2 -20.03 67.76 -52.55
CA GLN A 2 -20.00 67.17 -53.89
C GLN A 2 -20.39 65.66 -53.84
N MET A 3 -21.11 65.24 -54.89
CA MET A 3 -21.10 63.96 -55.66
C MET A 3 -21.14 62.58 -54.95
N LYS A 4 -22.26 61.82 -55.06
CA LYS A 4 -22.67 60.84 -56.13
C LYS A 4 -21.93 59.48 -55.97
N ARG A 5 -22.51 58.25 -55.95
CA ARG A 5 -23.79 57.65 -56.41
C ARG A 5 -23.98 56.23 -55.77
N ARG A 6 -25.16 55.97 -55.17
CA ARG A 6 -26.15 54.82 -55.21
C ARG A 6 -25.76 53.42 -55.80
N PRO A 7 -26.61 52.35 -55.69
CA PRO A 7 -27.36 51.74 -54.55
C PRO A 7 -27.49 50.17 -54.64
N GLY A 8 -28.20 49.53 -53.70
CA GLY A 8 -28.83 48.19 -53.88
C GLY A 8 -29.49 47.72 -52.57
N ARG A 9 -30.80 47.97 -52.35
CA ARG A 9 -31.97 47.06 -52.60
C ARG A 9 -31.83 45.70 -51.89
N LEU A 10 -32.79 45.15 -51.15
CA LEU A 10 -34.19 45.44 -50.85
C LEU A 10 -34.65 44.60 -49.63
N LEU A 11 -35.78 45.01 -49.06
CA LEU A 11 -36.70 44.39 -48.07
C LEU A 11 -36.78 42.85 -48.06
N ALA A 12 -37.22 42.14 -47.01
CA ALA A 12 -38.40 42.40 -46.19
C ALA A 12 -38.43 41.56 -44.90
N ALA A 13 -39.11 42.09 -43.89
CA ALA A 13 -39.61 41.37 -42.73
C ALA A 13 -40.96 40.71 -43.05
N ALA A 14 -41.16 39.48 -42.57
CA ALA A 14 -42.44 38.86 -42.25
C ALA A 14 -42.09 37.67 -41.32
N GLY A 15 -42.66 37.53 -40.13
CA GLY A 15 -44.10 37.46 -39.88
C GLY A 15 -44.42 36.01 -39.55
N THR A 16 -44.43 35.72 -38.25
CA THR A 16 -44.57 34.43 -37.57
C THR A 16 -45.88 33.71 -37.90
N LEU A 17 -45.87 32.37 -38.07
CA LEU A 17 -46.88 31.46 -37.48
C LEU A 17 -46.48 29.97 -37.47
N LEU A 18 -46.28 29.49 -36.24
CA LEU A 18 -46.52 28.17 -35.61
C LEU A 18 -46.93 26.93 -36.46
N THR A 19 -46.17 25.85 -36.30
CA THR A 19 -46.67 24.46 -36.27
C THR A 19 -45.89 23.63 -35.25
N LEU A 20 -46.61 23.02 -34.30
CA LEU A 20 -46.13 22.11 -33.26
C LEU A 20 -45.53 20.82 -33.86
N VAL A 21 -44.39 20.37 -33.32
CA VAL A 21 -44.03 18.95 -33.29
C VAL A 21 -43.56 18.60 -31.87
N VAL A 22 -44.24 17.60 -31.29
CA VAL A 22 -43.96 17.00 -29.99
C VAL A 22 -42.58 16.33 -30.04
N GLY A 23 -41.62 16.85 -29.29
CA GLY A 23 -40.28 16.26 -29.13
C GLY A 23 -40.08 15.78 -27.70
N ALA A 24 -39.97 14.47 -27.53
CA ALA A 24 -39.61 13.83 -26.27
C ALA A 24 -38.28 14.41 -25.75
N GLY A 25 -38.30 14.91 -24.51
CA GLY A 25 -37.11 15.42 -23.85
C GLY A 25 -36.13 14.29 -23.56
N ILE A 26 -35.05 14.24 -24.35
CA ILE A 26 -33.83 13.51 -23.98
C ILE A 26 -33.07 14.44 -23.02
N TYR A 27 -33.04 14.07 -21.74
CA TYR A 27 -32.05 14.62 -20.81
C TYR A 27 -30.68 14.12 -21.26
N VAL A 28 -29.91 14.98 -21.91
CA VAL A 28 -28.48 14.75 -22.12
C VAL A 28 -27.82 14.93 -20.76
N VAL A 29 -27.52 13.82 -20.08
CA VAL A 29 -26.56 13.82 -18.99
C VAL A 29 -25.24 14.24 -19.60
N SER A 30 -24.75 15.42 -19.20
CA SER A 30 -23.40 15.84 -19.53
C SER A 30 -22.43 14.89 -18.83
N ASP A 31 -21.96 13.87 -19.56
CA ASP A 31 -20.77 13.13 -19.16
C ASP A 31 -19.63 14.15 -19.03
N ALA A 32 -19.15 14.33 -17.80
CA ALA A 32 -17.83 14.87 -17.58
C ALA A 32 -16.85 14.06 -18.44
N PRO A 33 -15.83 14.68 -19.06
CA PRO A 33 -14.91 13.95 -19.91
C PRO A 33 -14.28 12.83 -19.08
N GLY A 34 -14.68 11.60 -19.40
CA GLY A 34 -14.05 10.41 -18.88
C GLY A 34 -12.57 10.51 -19.20
N ILE A 35 -11.74 10.52 -18.16
CA ILE A 35 -10.30 10.45 -18.32
C ILE A 35 -10.04 9.12 -19.02
N ALA A 36 -9.77 9.16 -20.32
CA ALA A 36 -9.30 8.02 -21.07
C ALA A 36 -7.97 7.59 -20.43
N ARG A 37 -8.01 6.57 -19.57
CA ARG A 37 -6.80 6.01 -18.98
C ARG A 37 -6.02 5.33 -20.09
N ALA A 38 -4.90 5.92 -20.49
CA ALA A 38 -3.92 5.19 -21.28
C ALA A 38 -3.54 3.92 -20.51
N ALA A 39 -3.68 2.76 -21.15
CA ALA A 39 -2.90 1.61 -20.73
C ALA A 39 -1.41 2.02 -20.79
N GLY A 40 -0.67 1.95 -19.69
CA GLY A 40 0.78 2.12 -19.69
C GLY A 40 1.35 3.44 -19.13
N THR A 41 1.00 3.84 -17.91
CA THR A 41 1.78 4.84 -17.15
C THR A 41 2.07 4.30 -15.75
N GLY A 42 3.35 4.20 -15.40
CA GLY A 42 3.82 3.80 -14.08
C GLY A 42 4.35 4.98 -13.25
N PRO A 43 4.70 4.76 -11.97
CA PRO A 43 5.26 5.78 -11.09
C PRO A 43 6.42 6.57 -11.71
N CYS A 44 7.33 5.91 -12.43
CA CYS A 44 8.49 6.59 -13.00
C CYS A 44 8.17 7.45 -14.22
N ASP A 45 7.11 7.15 -14.97
CA ASP A 45 6.63 8.03 -16.04
C ASP A 45 6.03 9.33 -15.46
N ILE A 46 5.36 9.21 -14.31
CA ILE A 46 4.80 10.35 -13.58
C ILE A 46 5.93 11.22 -13.03
N TYR A 47 6.92 10.62 -12.39
CA TYR A 47 8.12 11.33 -11.91
C TYR A 47 8.88 12.02 -13.04
N ALA A 48 9.06 11.36 -14.18
CA ALA A 48 9.68 11.98 -15.35
C ALA A 48 8.86 13.17 -15.88
N SER A 49 7.52 13.04 -15.95
CA SER A 49 6.63 14.14 -16.35
C SER A 49 6.63 15.30 -15.35
N GLY A 50 6.89 15.02 -14.08
CA GLY A 50 7.07 16.01 -13.01
C GLY A 50 8.44 16.68 -12.98
N GLY A 51 9.36 16.31 -13.89
CA GLY A 51 10.71 16.87 -13.96
C GLY A 51 11.72 16.26 -12.99
N THR A 52 11.36 15.19 -12.29
CA THR A 52 12.24 14.50 -11.33
C THR A 52 12.33 13.01 -11.64
N PRO A 53 12.99 12.61 -12.74
CA PRO A 53 12.96 11.24 -13.23
C PRO A 53 13.58 10.25 -12.25
N CYS A 54 13.05 9.03 -12.27
CA CYS A 54 13.65 7.92 -11.53
C CYS A 54 15.09 7.65 -11.99
N VAL A 55 15.98 7.46 -11.01
CA VAL A 55 17.36 6.99 -11.21
C VAL A 55 17.57 5.57 -10.73
N ALA A 56 16.64 5.04 -9.93
CA ALA A 56 16.54 3.62 -9.63
C ALA A 56 15.07 3.26 -9.41
N ALA A 57 14.64 2.10 -9.90
CA ALA A 57 13.26 1.66 -9.81
C ALA A 57 13.18 0.15 -9.51
N HIS A 58 12.76 -0.20 -8.30
CA HIS A 58 12.79 -1.56 -7.78
C HIS A 58 11.39 -2.05 -7.43
N SER A 59 11.00 -3.22 -7.92
CA SER A 59 9.76 -3.87 -7.51
C SER A 59 9.82 -5.35 -7.85
N THR A 60 9.27 -6.18 -6.99
CA THR A 60 9.02 -7.61 -7.27
C THR A 60 7.57 -7.88 -7.65
N THR A 61 6.71 -6.84 -7.65
CA THR A 61 5.26 -6.99 -7.81
C THR A 61 4.74 -6.46 -9.15
N ARG A 62 5.33 -5.41 -9.71
CA ARG A 62 4.91 -4.82 -10.99
C ARG A 62 6.00 -4.00 -11.68
N ALA A 63 5.76 -3.70 -12.95
CA ALA A 63 6.48 -2.65 -13.65
C ALA A 63 6.16 -1.26 -13.08
N LEU A 64 7.19 -0.41 -13.03
CA LEU A 64 7.14 0.98 -12.57
C LEU A 64 7.22 2.00 -13.71
N TYR A 65 7.43 1.52 -14.94
CA TYR A 65 7.24 2.26 -16.18
C TYR A 65 6.20 1.54 -17.05
N GLY A 66 5.36 2.31 -17.73
CA GLY A 66 4.31 1.77 -18.59
C GLY A 66 4.83 0.95 -19.78
N ALA A 67 6.05 1.22 -20.24
CA ALA A 67 6.69 0.49 -21.33
C ALA A 67 7.61 -0.66 -20.87
N TYR A 68 7.80 -0.85 -19.56
CA TYR A 68 8.76 -1.83 -19.06
C TYR A 68 8.29 -3.26 -19.32
N ASN A 69 9.13 -4.06 -19.97
CA ASN A 69 8.84 -5.47 -20.29
C ASN A 69 9.99 -6.42 -19.91
N GLY A 70 10.87 -5.96 -19.00
CA GLY A 70 12.05 -6.71 -18.57
C GLY A 70 11.80 -7.60 -17.34
N PRO A 71 12.87 -8.22 -16.81
CA PRO A 71 12.82 -8.99 -15.58
C PRO A 71 12.71 -8.07 -14.35
N LEU A 72 11.75 -8.33 -13.47
CA LEU A 72 11.56 -7.58 -12.22
C LEU A 72 12.55 -8.01 -11.14
N TYR A 73 12.75 -9.32 -11.00
CA TYR A 73 13.66 -9.91 -10.02
C TYR A 73 14.14 -11.29 -10.45
N GLN A 74 15.16 -11.81 -9.77
CA GLN A 74 15.69 -13.15 -9.97
C GLN A 74 15.47 -14.00 -8.71
N VAL A 75 15.07 -15.26 -8.91
CA VAL A 75 15.01 -16.26 -7.85
C VAL A 75 16.07 -17.33 -8.05
N ARG A 76 16.57 -17.90 -6.94
CA ARG A 76 17.43 -19.08 -6.92
C ARG A 76 16.79 -20.16 -6.08
N ARG A 77 16.71 -21.38 -6.61
CA ARG A 77 16.14 -22.52 -5.90
C ARG A 77 17.20 -23.33 -5.16
N SER A 78 16.86 -23.83 -3.98
CA SER A 78 17.81 -24.57 -3.13
C SER A 78 18.11 -25.98 -3.61
N SER A 79 17.26 -26.56 -4.47
CA SER A 79 17.44 -27.93 -4.97
C SER A 79 18.71 -28.14 -5.80
N ASP A 80 19.12 -27.12 -6.57
CA ASP A 80 20.26 -27.22 -7.49
C ASP A 80 21.00 -25.90 -7.74
N ASN A 81 20.68 -24.85 -6.98
CA ASN A 81 21.25 -23.51 -7.10
C ASN A 81 21.08 -22.82 -8.47
N THR A 82 20.23 -23.35 -9.35
CA THR A 82 19.89 -22.67 -10.60
C THR A 82 19.05 -21.42 -10.34
N THR A 83 19.10 -20.46 -11.27
CA THR A 83 18.37 -19.19 -11.16
C THR A 83 17.33 -19.04 -12.27
N ARG A 84 16.32 -18.20 -12.00
CA ARG A 84 15.29 -17.83 -12.96
C ARG A 84 14.86 -16.38 -12.74
N ASP A 85 14.82 -15.61 -13.81
CA ASP A 85 14.24 -14.28 -13.79
C ASP A 85 12.71 -14.37 -13.85
N VAL A 86 12.05 -13.50 -13.09
CA VAL A 86 10.60 -13.29 -13.09
C VAL A 86 10.32 -11.94 -13.72
N GLY A 87 9.73 -11.97 -14.91
CA GLY A 87 9.30 -10.77 -15.64
C GLY A 87 7.85 -10.39 -15.36
N VAL A 88 7.32 -9.54 -16.24
CA VAL A 88 5.92 -9.10 -16.22
C VAL A 88 5.03 -9.99 -17.09
N LEU A 89 3.72 -9.99 -16.81
CA LEU A 89 2.70 -10.66 -17.64
C LEU A 89 2.51 -9.96 -18.99
N SER A 90 2.72 -8.65 -19.02
CA SER A 90 2.69 -7.79 -20.21
C SER A 90 3.45 -6.49 -19.90
N ALA A 91 3.86 -5.74 -20.92
CA ALA A 91 4.59 -4.48 -20.73
C ALA A 91 3.80 -3.52 -19.82
N GLY A 92 4.48 -2.94 -18.83
CA GLY A 92 3.87 -2.08 -17.82
C GLY A 92 2.96 -2.80 -16.81
N GLY A 93 2.88 -4.13 -16.88
CA GLY A 93 1.97 -4.96 -16.09
C GLY A 93 2.56 -5.51 -14.79
N TYR A 94 1.86 -6.49 -14.24
CA TYR A 94 2.18 -7.15 -12.97
C TYR A 94 3.19 -8.30 -13.15
N ALA A 95 3.87 -8.67 -12.07
CA ALA A 95 4.79 -9.79 -12.04
C ALA A 95 4.12 -11.11 -12.47
N ASN A 96 4.82 -11.93 -13.24
CA ASN A 96 4.37 -13.26 -13.61
C ASN A 96 4.71 -14.28 -12.50
N ALA A 97 3.95 -14.26 -11.40
CA ALA A 97 4.17 -15.13 -10.25
C ALA A 97 4.15 -16.64 -10.59
N ALA A 98 3.45 -17.06 -11.67
CA ALA A 98 3.45 -18.45 -12.11
C ALA A 98 4.84 -18.93 -12.55
N THR A 99 5.71 -18.03 -13.03
CA THR A 99 7.12 -18.34 -13.33
C THR A 99 7.87 -18.72 -12.07
N GLN A 100 7.70 -17.96 -10.99
CA GLN A 100 8.30 -18.30 -9.70
C GLN A 100 7.71 -19.60 -9.13
N ASP A 101 6.38 -19.73 -9.14
CA ASP A 101 5.70 -20.89 -8.54
C ASP A 101 6.15 -22.20 -9.18
N SER A 102 6.23 -22.23 -10.51
CA SER A 102 6.70 -23.41 -11.27
C SER A 102 8.19 -23.67 -11.06
N PHE A 103 9.03 -22.63 -11.06
CA PHE A 103 10.47 -22.79 -10.86
C PHE A 103 10.83 -23.29 -9.45
N CYS A 104 10.08 -22.82 -8.46
CA CYS A 104 10.25 -23.11 -7.04
C CYS A 104 9.35 -24.25 -6.54
N ALA A 105 8.77 -25.05 -7.43
CA ALA A 105 7.94 -26.19 -7.02
C ALA A 105 8.81 -27.23 -6.29
N ASN A 106 8.30 -27.77 -5.18
CA ASN A 106 8.96 -28.81 -4.36
C ASN A 106 10.36 -28.42 -3.84
N THR A 107 10.64 -27.13 -3.73
CA THR A 107 11.89 -26.59 -3.18
C THR A 107 11.65 -25.20 -2.55
N SER A 108 12.63 -24.70 -1.80
CA SER A 108 12.66 -23.32 -1.34
C SER A 108 13.37 -22.44 -2.36
N CYS A 109 12.99 -21.17 -2.40
CA CYS A 109 13.62 -20.17 -3.26
C CYS A 109 13.94 -18.92 -2.46
N VAL A 110 15.04 -18.29 -2.83
CA VAL A 110 15.41 -16.96 -2.37
C VAL A 110 15.41 -15.98 -3.53
N ILE A 111 15.14 -14.71 -3.26
CA ILE A 111 15.27 -13.62 -4.24
C ILE A 111 16.75 -13.22 -4.26
N THR A 112 17.45 -13.38 -5.37
CA THR A 112 18.90 -13.07 -5.48
C THR A 112 19.17 -11.65 -5.98
N ILE A 113 18.28 -11.14 -6.83
CA ILE A 113 18.41 -9.83 -7.47
C ILE A 113 17.03 -9.17 -7.51
N ILE A 114 16.95 -7.90 -7.14
CA ILE A 114 15.82 -7.03 -7.47
C ILE A 114 16.34 -6.07 -8.55
N TYR A 115 15.83 -6.22 -9.78
CA TYR A 115 16.36 -5.47 -10.91
C TYR A 115 15.91 -4.01 -10.86
N ASP A 116 16.78 -3.14 -11.36
CA ASP A 116 16.47 -1.73 -11.60
C ASP A 116 15.82 -1.57 -12.98
N GLN A 117 14.59 -1.08 -12.99
CA GLN A 117 13.80 -0.89 -14.20
C GLN A 117 14.15 0.40 -14.96
N SER A 118 14.93 1.31 -14.35
CA SER A 118 15.24 2.63 -14.94
C SER A 118 16.20 2.59 -16.13
N GLY A 119 16.84 1.44 -16.37
CA GLY A 119 17.89 1.30 -17.38
C GLY A 119 19.27 1.78 -16.92
N ARG A 120 19.41 2.25 -15.67
CA ARG A 120 20.70 2.67 -15.08
C ARG A 120 21.48 1.54 -14.44
N ASN A 121 20.89 0.35 -14.37
CA ASN A 121 21.50 -0.87 -13.84
C ASN A 121 21.84 -0.80 -12.35
N ASN A 122 21.05 -0.03 -11.58
CA ASN A 122 21.18 0.11 -10.13
C ASN A 122 20.56 -1.06 -9.36
N ARG A 123 20.66 -2.29 -9.89
CA ARG A 123 20.04 -3.50 -9.33
C ARG A 123 20.48 -3.71 -7.87
N LEU A 124 19.59 -4.25 -7.04
CA LEU A 124 19.91 -4.64 -5.67
C LEU A 124 20.26 -6.12 -5.61
N THR A 125 21.37 -6.44 -4.95
CA THR A 125 21.86 -7.81 -4.73
C THR A 125 22.09 -8.05 -3.25
N GLN A 126 22.46 -9.28 -2.85
CA GLN A 126 22.82 -9.62 -1.47
C GLN A 126 23.75 -8.56 -0.86
N ALA A 127 23.39 -8.00 0.29
CA ALA A 127 24.20 -6.98 0.93
C ALA A 127 25.53 -7.59 1.46
N PRO A 128 26.68 -6.95 1.16
CA PRO A 128 27.96 -7.31 1.74
C PRO A 128 28.06 -6.86 3.21
N PRO A 129 29.01 -7.41 4.00
CA PRO A 129 29.29 -6.89 5.34
C PRO A 129 29.70 -5.42 5.30
N GLY A 130 29.40 -4.70 6.38
CA GLY A 130 29.82 -3.32 6.63
C GLY A 130 30.42 -3.19 8.04
N GLY A 131 30.02 -2.13 8.76
CA GLY A 131 30.31 -1.99 10.19
C GLY A 131 29.74 -3.15 11.02
N PHE A 132 28.63 -3.73 10.57
CA PHE A 132 28.07 -4.97 11.10
C PHE A 132 28.13 -6.11 10.06
N SER A 133 28.34 -7.33 10.55
CA SER A 133 28.32 -8.54 9.72
C SER A 133 26.92 -9.15 9.68
N GLY A 134 26.50 -9.52 8.47
CA GLY A 134 25.35 -10.35 8.23
C GLY A 134 25.55 -11.81 8.68
N PRO A 135 24.46 -12.58 8.82
CA PRO A 135 24.52 -13.98 9.28
C PRO A 135 24.89 -14.99 8.19
N ALA A 136 24.92 -14.60 6.91
CA ALA A 136 25.25 -15.49 5.81
C ALA A 136 26.79 -15.67 5.69
N PRO A 137 27.25 -16.69 4.95
CA PRO A 137 28.69 -16.94 4.78
C PRO A 137 29.46 -15.71 4.30
N GLY A 138 30.64 -15.49 4.88
CA GLY A 138 31.47 -14.32 4.59
C GLY A 138 30.98 -13.01 5.21
N GLY A 139 30.01 -13.07 6.12
CA GLY A 139 29.43 -11.87 6.77
C GLY A 139 28.43 -11.14 5.88
N TYR A 140 28.01 -11.75 4.77
CA TYR A 140 26.92 -11.22 3.95
C TYR A 140 25.59 -11.33 4.69
N ASP A 141 24.63 -10.53 4.26
CA ASP A 141 23.27 -10.66 4.76
C ASP A 141 22.55 -11.83 4.10
N ASN A 142 21.48 -12.31 4.71
CA ASN A 142 20.60 -13.29 4.08
C ASN A 142 19.89 -12.70 2.86
N LEU A 143 19.57 -13.57 1.92
CA LEU A 143 18.59 -13.29 0.86
C LEU A 143 17.18 -13.63 1.36
N ALA A 144 16.18 -12.87 0.89
CA ALA A 144 14.80 -13.06 1.31
C ALA A 144 14.18 -14.33 0.70
N ASP A 145 13.33 -15.03 1.46
CA ASP A 145 12.50 -16.11 0.94
C ASP A 145 11.49 -15.56 -0.08
N ALA A 146 11.51 -16.11 -1.29
CA ALA A 146 10.69 -15.64 -2.41
C ALA A 146 9.17 -15.85 -2.21
N LYS A 147 8.76 -16.72 -1.29
CA LYS A 147 7.35 -17.04 -1.02
C LYS A 147 6.80 -16.38 0.25
N ALA A 148 7.63 -15.68 1.02
CA ALA A 148 7.29 -15.23 2.38
C ALA A 148 6.39 -13.97 2.45
N ALA A 149 6.21 -13.24 1.35
CA ALA A 149 5.31 -12.08 1.29
C ALA A 149 4.32 -12.15 0.11
N PRO A 150 3.41 -13.14 0.08
CA PRO A 150 2.46 -13.26 -1.01
C PRO A 150 1.40 -12.14 -0.93
N VAL A 151 1.06 -11.57 -2.08
CA VAL A 151 0.05 -10.51 -2.23
C VAL A 151 -0.74 -10.72 -3.52
N THR A 152 -1.83 -9.96 -3.66
CA THR A 152 -2.45 -9.70 -4.94
C THR A 152 -2.32 -8.23 -5.30
N ILE A 153 -2.16 -7.93 -6.58
CA ILE A 153 -2.09 -6.58 -7.13
C ILE A 153 -2.86 -6.57 -8.46
N GLY A 154 -3.89 -5.74 -8.57
CA GLY A 154 -4.83 -5.77 -9.71
C GLY A 154 -5.53 -7.13 -9.86
N GLY A 155 -5.70 -7.86 -8.76
CA GLY A 155 -6.19 -9.25 -8.75
C GLY A 155 -5.17 -10.30 -9.18
N GLN A 156 -3.97 -9.91 -9.64
CA GLN A 156 -2.90 -10.84 -10.01
C GLN A 156 -2.08 -11.22 -8.78
N LYS A 157 -1.72 -12.51 -8.67
CA LYS A 157 -0.80 -12.97 -7.63
C LYS A 157 0.59 -12.37 -7.86
N ALA A 158 1.22 -11.89 -6.80
CA ALA A 158 2.60 -11.42 -6.80
C ALA A 158 3.26 -11.71 -5.44
N TYR A 159 4.56 -11.44 -5.34
CA TYR A 159 5.33 -11.61 -4.12
C TYR A 159 6.10 -10.32 -3.81
N GLY A 160 5.97 -9.83 -2.58
CA GLY A 160 6.88 -8.82 -2.04
C GLY A 160 8.19 -9.43 -1.54
N VAL A 161 9.04 -8.59 -0.96
CA VAL A 161 10.31 -8.97 -0.36
C VAL A 161 10.16 -8.92 1.15
N TYR A 162 10.04 -10.10 1.78
CA TYR A 162 9.98 -10.22 3.23
C TYR A 162 11.38 -10.13 3.82
N ILE A 163 11.66 -9.04 4.54
CA ILE A 163 12.93 -8.80 5.23
C ILE A 163 12.79 -9.26 6.68
N ALA A 164 13.32 -10.45 6.99
CA ALA A 164 13.56 -10.88 8.36
C ALA A 164 14.86 -10.22 8.89
N PRO A 165 15.06 -10.09 10.22
CA PRO A 165 16.34 -9.68 10.76
C PRO A 165 17.49 -10.51 10.19
N GLY A 166 18.58 -9.86 9.79
CA GLY A 166 19.69 -10.48 9.07
C GLY A 166 19.55 -10.52 7.56
N THR A 167 18.48 -9.96 6.97
CA THR A 167 18.24 -9.96 5.51
C THR A 167 18.44 -8.56 4.96
N GLY A 168 19.19 -8.43 3.86
CA GLY A 168 19.52 -7.11 3.31
C GLY A 168 19.92 -7.17 1.85
N TYR A 169 19.61 -6.10 1.13
CA TYR A 169 20.08 -5.91 -0.24
C TYR A 169 20.79 -4.56 -0.39
N ARG A 170 21.79 -4.53 -1.28
CA ARG A 170 22.62 -3.34 -1.47
C ARG A 170 23.18 -3.25 -2.88
N ASN A 171 23.44 -2.01 -3.30
CA ASN A 171 24.30 -1.67 -4.43
C ASN A 171 25.17 -0.46 -4.07
N ASN A 172 26.49 -0.68 -3.98
CA ASN A 172 27.46 0.36 -3.64
C ASN A 172 28.04 1.08 -4.87
N ASN A 173 27.71 0.63 -6.08
CA ASN A 173 28.25 1.15 -7.34
C ASN A 173 27.10 1.52 -8.27
N THR A 174 26.51 2.69 -8.03
CA THR A 174 25.30 3.13 -8.72
C THR A 174 25.60 4.17 -9.80
N ASN A 175 24.59 4.47 -10.62
CA ASN A 175 24.66 5.43 -11.69
C ASN A 175 23.53 6.47 -11.57
N GLY A 176 23.91 7.68 -11.18
CA GLY A 176 23.06 8.87 -11.12
C GLY A 176 22.14 8.98 -9.91
N VAL A 177 22.35 8.15 -8.89
CA VAL A 177 21.82 8.42 -7.54
C VAL A 177 22.47 9.70 -7.01
N ALA A 178 21.70 10.51 -6.27
CA ALA A 178 22.18 11.81 -5.81
C ALA A 178 23.38 11.67 -4.87
N THR A 179 24.36 12.58 -5.01
CA THR A 179 25.52 12.66 -4.12
C THR A 179 25.68 14.06 -3.54
N GLY A 180 26.35 14.19 -2.39
CA GLY A 180 26.51 15.46 -1.69
C GLY A 180 25.16 16.05 -1.28
N ASP A 181 24.97 17.34 -1.55
CA ASP A 181 23.74 18.08 -1.25
C ASP A 181 22.76 18.12 -2.44
N GLN A 182 22.97 17.27 -3.46
CA GLN A 182 22.05 17.19 -4.61
C GLN A 182 20.64 16.79 -4.17
N PRO A 183 19.59 17.34 -4.83
CA PRO A 183 18.22 16.99 -4.52
C PRO A 183 17.83 15.59 -5.02
N GLU A 184 17.03 14.90 -4.22
CA GLU A 184 16.42 13.61 -4.57
C GLU A 184 15.04 13.44 -3.91
N GLY A 185 14.31 12.43 -4.38
CA GLY A 185 13.10 11.94 -3.76
C GLY A 185 13.02 10.43 -3.82
N ILE A 186 12.42 9.84 -2.79
CA ILE A 186 12.42 8.41 -2.52
C ILE A 186 11.00 8.04 -2.12
N TYR A 187 10.45 6.98 -2.70
CA TYR A 187 9.28 6.32 -2.14
C TYR A 187 9.48 4.81 -2.01
N ALA A 188 8.78 4.22 -1.05
CA ALA A 188 8.59 2.79 -0.94
C ALA A 188 7.14 2.46 -0.56
N VAL A 189 6.62 1.36 -1.10
CA VAL A 189 5.40 0.71 -0.60
C VAL A 189 5.83 -0.45 0.29
N VAL A 190 5.41 -0.38 1.56
CA VAL A 190 5.82 -1.32 2.61
C VAL A 190 4.61 -1.92 3.34
N ASP A 191 4.82 -3.00 4.07
CA ASP A 191 3.80 -3.56 4.96
C ASP A 191 3.80 -2.82 6.30
N GLY A 192 2.78 -1.99 6.54
CA GLY A 192 2.69 -1.19 7.77
C GLY A 192 2.46 -2.00 9.06
N THR A 193 2.28 -3.31 8.94
CA THR A 193 2.11 -4.25 10.06
C THR A 193 3.33 -5.15 10.28
N HIS A 194 4.28 -5.17 9.33
CA HIS A 194 5.52 -5.91 9.47
C HIS A 194 6.67 -4.94 9.74
N TYR A 195 6.97 -4.75 11.02
CA TYR A 195 8.09 -3.91 11.49
C TYR A 195 8.55 -4.38 12.88
N ASN A 196 9.63 -3.79 13.39
CA ASN A 196 10.05 -3.88 14.79
C ASN A 196 10.60 -2.51 15.26
N GLN A 197 11.14 -2.48 16.48
CA GLN A 197 11.73 -1.30 17.10
C GLN A 197 13.26 -1.17 16.89
N TRP A 198 13.84 -1.99 16.03
CA TRP A 198 15.28 -2.15 15.90
C TRP A 198 15.82 -1.57 14.59
N CYS A 199 17.13 -1.35 14.52
CA CYS A 199 17.80 -0.73 13.39
C CYS A 199 18.25 -1.75 12.33
N CYS A 200 18.04 -1.49 11.04
CA CYS A 200 17.13 -0.49 10.49
C CYS A 200 16.40 -1.11 9.30
N PHE A 201 15.14 -0.78 9.08
CA PHE A 201 14.39 -1.20 7.90
C PHE A 201 14.27 0.00 6.98
N ASP A 202 15.29 0.16 6.14
CA ASP A 202 15.47 1.32 5.29
C ASP A 202 15.34 0.97 3.82
N TYR A 203 15.02 1.98 3.01
CA TYR A 203 15.19 1.97 1.57
C TYR A 203 15.60 3.36 1.09
N GLY A 204 16.74 3.47 0.42
CA GLY A 204 17.19 4.76 -0.10
C GLY A 204 18.70 4.90 -0.25
N ASN A 205 19.16 6.15 -0.21
CA ASN A 205 20.53 6.57 -0.43
C ASN A 205 21.41 6.26 0.80
N ALA A 206 22.59 5.70 0.57
CA ALA A 206 23.51 5.34 1.64
C ALA A 206 24.98 5.49 1.24
N GLN A 207 25.85 5.17 2.19
CA GLN A 207 27.29 5.10 2.02
C GLN A 207 27.69 3.98 1.06
N THR A 208 28.78 4.19 0.36
CA THR A 208 29.33 3.22 -0.61
C THR A 208 30.23 2.17 0.03
N ASN A 209 30.72 2.41 1.25
CA ASN A 209 31.64 1.53 1.95
C ASN A 209 30.98 0.67 3.04
N GLY A 210 29.70 0.93 3.37
CA GLY A 210 29.00 0.21 4.44
C GLY A 210 29.43 0.62 5.86
N LEU A 211 29.93 1.83 6.06
CA LEU A 211 30.39 2.34 7.36
C LEU A 211 29.63 3.63 7.76
N ALA A 212 29.33 3.76 9.06
CA ALA A 212 28.71 4.96 9.64
C ALA A 212 29.77 6.03 9.97
N ASP A 213 30.45 6.55 8.95
CA ASP A 213 31.66 7.39 9.13
C ASP A 213 31.37 8.82 9.61
N GLU A 214 30.21 9.38 9.26
CA GLU A 214 29.80 10.73 9.67
C GLU A 214 28.28 10.93 9.50
N ARG A 215 27.72 11.99 10.11
CA ARG A 215 26.33 12.39 9.89
C ARG A 215 26.09 12.92 8.47
N ALA A 216 24.84 12.83 8.00
CA ALA A 216 24.34 13.41 6.75
C ALA A 216 24.82 12.73 5.45
N ILE A 217 25.34 11.52 5.53
CA ILE A 217 25.80 10.71 4.38
C ILE A 217 24.76 9.69 3.89
N MET A 218 23.62 9.57 4.59
CA MET A 218 22.46 8.80 4.16
C MET A 218 21.26 9.71 3.89
N GLU A 219 20.33 9.23 3.09
CA GLU A 219 18.97 9.75 3.00
C GLU A 219 18.06 8.60 2.58
N THR A 220 17.34 8.03 3.54
CA THR A 220 16.47 6.87 3.29
C THR A 220 15.03 7.15 3.70
N VAL A 221 14.10 6.33 3.20
CA VAL A 221 12.87 6.03 3.93
C VAL A 221 13.19 4.99 4.98
N TYR A 222 12.98 5.30 6.26
CA TYR A 222 12.88 4.34 7.37
C TYR A 222 11.41 4.04 7.67
N PHE A 223 11.07 2.78 7.94
CA PHE A 223 9.76 2.42 8.45
C PHE A 223 9.84 1.47 9.65
N GLY A 224 9.31 1.90 10.80
CA GLY A 224 9.31 1.08 12.01
C GLY A 224 8.99 1.84 13.28
N ALA A 225 9.33 1.25 14.43
CA ALA A 225 8.97 1.78 15.76
C ALA A 225 10.20 2.05 16.64
N ASN A 226 11.37 2.29 16.04
CA ASN A 226 12.57 2.67 16.78
C ASN A 226 12.33 3.99 17.56
N LYS A 227 12.83 4.04 18.80
CA LYS A 227 12.81 5.23 19.67
C LYS A 227 14.19 5.61 20.21
N GLN A 228 15.25 4.96 19.70
CA GLN A 228 16.63 5.24 20.07
C GLN A 228 17.07 6.61 19.55
N TRP A 229 16.58 7.01 18.36
CA TRP A 229 16.83 8.33 17.76
C TRP A 229 15.52 9.13 17.67
N GLY A 230 15.09 9.51 16.48
CA GLY A 230 13.80 10.15 16.24
C GLY A 230 12.63 9.20 16.45
N TYR A 231 11.48 9.77 16.85
CA TYR A 231 10.22 9.05 16.94
C TYR A 231 9.02 10.02 16.90
N GLY A 232 7.84 9.46 16.66
CA GLY A 232 6.57 10.20 16.64
C GLY A 232 5.70 9.96 17.87
N ALA A 233 4.45 10.42 17.81
CA ALA A 233 3.43 10.13 18.81
C ALA A 233 3.07 8.64 18.85
N GLY A 234 2.72 8.14 20.03
CA GLY A 234 2.26 6.76 20.25
C GLY A 234 3.37 5.71 20.28
N SER A 235 3.01 4.48 19.89
CA SER A 235 3.89 3.31 19.85
C SER A 235 4.51 3.03 18.48
N GLY A 236 4.20 3.85 17.48
CA GLY A 236 4.58 3.61 16.09
C GLY A 236 3.66 2.62 15.38
N PRO A 237 4.02 2.21 14.15
CA PRO A 237 5.24 2.61 13.44
C PRO A 237 5.12 4.02 12.85
N TRP A 238 6.26 4.58 12.45
CA TRP A 238 6.36 5.87 11.78
C TRP A 238 7.18 5.74 10.50
N ILE A 239 6.91 6.64 9.56
CA ILE A 239 7.82 6.95 8.47
C ILE A 239 8.82 7.97 9.01
N MET A 240 10.10 7.71 8.86
CA MET A 240 11.20 8.60 9.21
C MET A 240 12.21 8.64 8.07
N ALA A 241 13.19 9.54 8.17
CA ALA A 241 14.39 9.46 7.34
C ALA A 241 15.60 9.03 8.17
N ASP A 242 16.36 8.05 7.69
CA ASP A 242 17.72 7.84 8.21
C ASP A 242 18.66 8.79 7.47
N LEU A 243 19.31 9.67 8.24
CA LEU A 243 20.29 10.64 7.74
C LEU A 243 21.71 10.31 8.22
N GLU A 244 21.94 9.08 8.72
CA GLU A 244 23.13 8.58 9.40
C GLU A 244 23.40 9.27 10.76
N TRP A 245 23.73 8.47 11.78
CA TRP A 245 23.76 8.85 13.19
C TRP A 245 22.44 9.44 13.73
N GLY A 246 21.34 9.25 13.00
CA GLY A 246 20.02 9.67 13.42
C GLY A 246 18.91 9.30 12.46
N LEU A 247 17.89 8.61 12.99
CA LEU A 247 16.55 8.60 12.39
C LEU A 247 15.82 9.89 12.76
N PHE A 248 15.15 10.52 11.80
CA PHE A 248 14.42 11.77 12.00
C PHE A 248 12.96 11.66 11.61
N SER A 249 12.08 11.98 12.55
CA SER A 249 10.64 12.15 12.37
C SER A 249 10.23 13.60 12.07
N GLY A 250 11.21 14.51 12.03
CA GLY A 250 11.05 15.94 11.79
C GLY A 250 12.35 16.69 12.12
N VAL A 251 12.28 18.01 12.26
CA VAL A 251 13.48 18.87 12.45
C VAL A 251 14.21 18.61 13.77
N ASN A 252 13.51 18.21 14.83
CA ASN A 252 14.11 17.98 16.14
C ASN A 252 14.69 16.57 16.22
N ALA A 253 15.84 16.43 16.86
CA ALA A 253 16.29 15.12 17.34
C ALA A 253 15.30 14.58 18.37
N GLY A 254 15.03 13.27 18.35
CA GLY A 254 14.06 12.65 19.25
C GLY A 254 12.61 12.88 18.84
N TYR A 255 11.78 13.35 19.77
CA TYR A 255 10.34 13.44 19.57
C TYR A 255 9.94 14.57 18.61
N ASN A 256 9.14 14.23 17.61
CA ASN A 256 8.34 15.18 16.84
C ASN A 256 6.87 14.73 16.89
N ASN A 257 5.93 15.67 16.90
CA ASN A 257 4.50 15.34 17.02
C ASN A 257 3.89 14.86 15.69
N ILE A 258 4.38 13.74 15.16
CA ILE A 258 3.82 13.07 13.97
C ILE A 258 3.02 11.83 14.37
N ALA A 259 1.90 11.57 13.69
CA ALA A 259 1.05 10.41 13.96
C ALA A 259 1.68 9.11 13.44
N SER A 260 1.30 7.97 14.04
CA SER A 260 1.63 6.65 13.50
C SER A 260 0.82 6.33 12.24
N ILE A 261 1.36 5.45 11.40
CA ILE A 261 0.69 4.96 10.19
C ILE A 261 0.89 3.46 10.06
N ASN A 262 -0.19 2.68 10.16
CA ASN A 262 -0.14 1.22 10.29
C ASN A 262 -1.08 0.49 9.31
N HIS A 263 -1.39 1.11 8.16
CA HIS A 263 -2.13 0.44 7.11
C HIS A 263 -1.39 -0.82 6.64
N ARG A 264 -2.10 -1.86 6.21
CA ARG A 264 -1.45 -3.08 5.70
C ARG A 264 -0.51 -2.79 4.53
N PHE A 265 -0.81 -1.77 3.72
CA PHE A 265 0.11 -1.26 2.72
C PHE A 265 0.28 0.24 2.92
N VAL A 266 1.50 0.67 3.18
CA VAL A 266 1.85 2.07 3.40
C VAL A 266 2.70 2.55 2.24
N THR A 267 2.33 3.66 1.64
CA THR A 267 3.25 4.43 0.79
C THR A 267 4.01 5.38 1.70
N ALA A 268 5.33 5.24 1.74
CA ALA A 268 6.24 6.08 2.52
C ALA A 268 7.13 6.87 1.58
N MET A 269 7.26 8.18 1.81
CA MET A 269 8.00 9.09 0.94
C MET A 269 8.92 9.99 1.76
N VAL A 270 10.16 10.11 1.31
CA VAL A 270 11.16 11.05 1.81
C VAL A 270 11.77 11.77 0.61
N LYS A 271 11.93 13.08 0.71
CA LYS A 271 12.61 13.88 -0.32
C LYS A 271 13.43 14.98 0.32
N GLY A 272 14.53 15.32 -0.32
CA GLY A 272 15.53 16.21 0.23
C GLY A 272 16.19 17.06 -0.84
N GLU A 273 16.50 18.30 -0.49
CA GLU A 273 17.25 19.27 -1.28
C GLU A 273 18.10 20.14 -0.33
N PRO A 274 18.90 21.10 -0.83
CA PRO A 274 19.72 21.94 0.03
C PRO A 274 18.93 22.62 1.15
N ASN A 275 19.25 22.23 2.38
CA ASN A 275 18.62 22.69 3.62
C ASN A 275 17.08 22.57 3.68
N HIS A 276 16.48 21.63 2.93
CA HIS A 276 15.04 21.40 2.94
C HIS A 276 14.72 19.93 2.69
N TRP A 277 13.75 19.38 3.41
CA TRP A 277 13.32 17.99 3.25
C TRP A 277 11.90 17.78 3.77
N ALA A 278 11.27 16.68 3.34
CA ALA A 278 9.91 16.36 3.73
C ALA A 278 9.72 14.85 3.98
N ILE A 279 8.77 14.54 4.85
CA ILE A 279 8.23 13.20 5.08
C ILE A 279 6.76 13.22 4.69
N ARG A 280 6.36 12.32 3.80
CA ARG A 280 4.98 12.15 3.41
C ARG A 280 4.59 10.68 3.43
N GLY A 281 3.30 10.39 3.56
CA GLY A 281 2.82 9.02 3.50
C GLY A 281 1.33 8.89 3.30
N ALA A 282 0.91 7.69 2.93
CA ALA A 282 -0.48 7.37 2.60
C ALA A 282 -0.79 5.89 2.83
N ASN A 283 -2.08 5.56 2.90
CA ASN A 283 -2.53 4.20 2.65
C ASN A 283 -2.30 3.87 1.17
N ALA A 284 -1.47 2.89 0.84
CA ALA A 284 -1.19 2.53 -0.55
C ALA A 284 -2.41 1.96 -1.29
N GLN A 285 -3.51 1.65 -0.59
CA GLN A 285 -4.74 1.14 -1.20
C GLN A 285 -5.78 2.23 -1.51
N SER A 286 -5.69 3.41 -0.88
CA SER A 286 -6.70 4.47 -1.02
C SER A 286 -6.25 5.81 -0.42
N GLY A 287 -7.01 6.87 -0.68
CA GLY A 287 -6.83 8.17 0.00
C GLY A 287 -5.71 9.04 -0.57
N GLY A 288 -5.60 10.25 0.01
CA GLY A 288 -4.60 11.26 -0.36
C GLY A 288 -3.33 11.15 0.49
N VAL A 289 -2.27 11.81 0.03
CA VAL A 289 -0.98 11.85 0.74
C VAL A 289 -1.04 12.83 1.91
N THR A 290 -0.58 12.41 3.08
CA THR A 290 -0.40 13.25 4.26
C THR A 290 1.06 13.69 4.34
N THR A 291 1.29 14.99 4.56
CA THR A 291 2.62 15.53 4.87
C THR A 291 2.81 15.53 6.38
N TYR A 292 3.76 14.73 6.87
CA TYR A 292 4.09 14.63 8.29
C TYR A 292 5.14 15.65 8.71
N PHE A 293 6.05 15.97 7.80
CA PHE A 293 7.09 16.98 7.99
C PHE A 293 7.42 17.63 6.64
N ASP A 294 7.69 18.93 6.66
CA ASP A 294 8.17 19.72 5.52
C ASP A 294 8.92 20.94 6.07
N GLY A 295 10.23 21.01 5.86
CA GLY A 295 11.04 22.04 6.52
C GLY A 295 12.55 21.85 6.45
N PRO A 296 13.31 22.62 7.25
CA PRO A 296 14.76 22.63 7.15
C PRO A 296 15.39 21.34 7.68
N ARG A 297 16.66 21.12 7.30
CA ARG A 297 17.45 19.99 7.81
C ARG A 297 17.63 20.11 9.33
N PRO A 298 17.73 18.97 10.05
CA PRO A 298 18.12 18.99 11.45
C PRO A 298 19.48 19.66 11.65
N ASN A 299 19.71 20.21 12.84
CA ASN A 299 20.95 20.92 13.13
C ASN A 299 22.19 20.04 12.90
N GLY A 300 23.12 20.50 12.07
CA GLY A 300 24.34 19.77 11.71
C GLY A 300 24.22 18.82 10.52
N TYR A 301 23.03 18.69 9.92
CA TYR A 301 22.77 17.84 8.74
C TYR A 301 22.69 18.66 7.44
N HIS A 302 23.27 19.86 7.41
CA HIS A 302 23.40 20.67 6.20
C HIS A 302 24.84 21.23 6.09
N PRO A 303 25.48 21.15 4.90
CA PRO A 303 25.02 20.42 3.71
C PRO A 303 24.97 18.90 3.95
N MET A 304 24.11 18.21 3.20
CA MET A 304 24.16 16.75 3.10
C MET A 304 25.41 16.32 2.33
N LYS A 305 25.82 15.07 2.54
CA LYS A 305 27.05 14.46 2.01
C LYS A 305 26.78 13.07 1.44
N LYS A 306 25.60 12.87 0.88
CA LYS A 306 25.13 11.59 0.35
C LYS A 306 26.17 10.94 -0.56
N GLU A 307 26.37 9.62 -0.46
CA GLU A 307 27.38 8.93 -1.26
C GLU A 307 26.80 8.17 -2.46
N GLY A 308 25.48 7.98 -2.51
CA GLY A 308 24.78 7.47 -3.69
C GLY A 308 24.70 5.95 -3.78
N ALA A 309 25.08 5.19 -2.77
CA ALA A 309 24.71 3.77 -2.72
C ALA A 309 23.19 3.62 -2.54
N ILE A 310 22.66 2.43 -2.82
CA ILE A 310 21.27 2.08 -2.50
C ILE A 310 21.27 0.87 -1.59
N LEU A 311 20.45 0.91 -0.53
CA LEU A 311 20.20 -0.23 0.34
C LEU A 311 18.70 -0.51 0.50
N LEU A 312 18.41 -1.73 0.96
CA LEU A 312 17.07 -2.18 1.33
C LEU A 312 17.15 -3.13 2.54
N GLY A 313 16.40 -2.82 3.59
CA GLY A 313 16.15 -3.69 4.73
C GLY A 313 17.17 -3.63 5.86
N ILE A 314 18.16 -2.74 5.77
CA ILE A 314 19.32 -2.61 6.66
C ILE A 314 19.70 -1.15 6.86
N GLY A 315 20.47 -0.83 7.90
CA GLY A 315 21.11 0.49 8.04
C GLY A 315 22.31 0.70 7.12
N GLY A 316 22.78 1.94 7.01
CA GLY A 316 23.93 2.33 6.18
C GLY A 316 25.21 1.59 6.50
N ASP A 317 25.45 1.32 7.78
CA ASP A 317 26.57 0.54 8.31
C ASP A 317 26.37 -0.99 8.31
N ASN A 318 25.35 -1.45 7.58
CA ASN A 318 24.87 -2.84 7.57
C ASN A 318 24.22 -3.30 8.89
N SER A 319 23.65 -2.38 9.68
CA SER A 319 22.79 -2.75 10.82
C SER A 319 21.59 -3.61 10.40
N ILE A 320 21.62 -4.89 10.78
CA ILE A 320 20.73 -5.95 10.27
C ILE A 320 19.51 -6.31 11.15
N THR A 321 19.25 -5.58 12.23
CA THR A 321 18.22 -6.00 13.21
C THR A 321 16.80 -5.55 12.86
N GLY A 322 16.67 -4.62 11.91
CA GLY A 322 15.40 -4.19 11.36
C GLY A 322 14.65 -5.34 10.68
N ARG A 323 13.33 -5.19 10.53
CA ARG A 323 12.51 -6.10 9.73
C ARG A 323 11.42 -5.32 9.02
N GLY A 324 10.97 -5.84 7.88
CA GLY A 324 9.81 -5.30 7.19
C GLY A 324 9.49 -6.02 5.90
N THR A 325 8.52 -5.52 5.14
CA THR A 325 8.20 -6.06 3.82
C THR A 325 8.22 -4.92 2.82
N PHE A 326 8.96 -5.09 1.72
CA PHE A 326 9.02 -4.16 0.61
C PHE A 326 8.26 -4.72 -0.60
N PHE A 327 7.50 -3.87 -1.29
CA PHE A 327 6.76 -4.27 -2.50
C PHE A 327 7.28 -3.58 -3.76
N GLU A 328 7.45 -2.26 -3.68
CA GLU A 328 8.00 -1.43 -4.76
C GLU A 328 8.58 -0.14 -4.18
N GLY A 329 9.49 0.50 -4.91
CA GLY A 329 10.07 1.78 -4.53
C GLY A 329 11.03 2.31 -5.58
N VAL A 330 11.33 3.61 -5.50
CA VAL A 330 12.21 4.31 -6.44
C VAL A 330 13.08 5.33 -5.73
N LEU A 331 14.18 5.71 -6.37
CA LEU A 331 14.92 6.93 -6.10
C LEU A 331 14.85 7.82 -7.34
N THR A 332 14.77 9.12 -7.17
CA THR A 332 14.65 10.12 -8.24
C THR A 332 15.79 11.13 -8.20
N SER A 333 16.10 11.74 -9.34
CA SER A 333 16.96 12.93 -9.39
C SER A 333 16.08 14.18 -9.35
N GLY A 334 16.42 15.14 -8.48
CA GLY A 334 15.60 16.34 -8.24
C GLY A 334 14.64 16.16 -7.08
N TYR A 335 14.07 17.27 -6.60
CA TYR A 335 13.13 17.31 -5.48
C TYR A 335 11.69 17.22 -6.01
N PRO A 336 10.98 16.09 -5.85
CA PRO A 336 9.66 15.94 -6.45
C PRO A 336 8.64 16.90 -5.84
N THR A 337 7.83 17.53 -6.69
CA THR A 337 6.74 18.38 -6.21
C THR A 337 5.69 17.54 -5.51
N ALA A 338 4.95 18.14 -4.56
CA ALA A 338 3.87 17.44 -3.86
C ALA A 338 2.82 16.87 -4.83
N ALA A 339 2.51 17.60 -5.91
CA ALA A 339 1.59 17.16 -6.95
C ALA A 339 2.09 15.92 -7.73
N THR A 340 3.41 15.82 -7.96
CA THR A 340 3.99 14.63 -8.62
C THR A 340 3.84 13.40 -7.73
N GLU A 341 4.14 13.54 -6.44
CA GLU A 341 3.96 12.47 -5.46
C GLU A 341 2.48 12.10 -5.26
N ASP A 342 1.56 13.07 -5.28
CA ASP A 342 0.13 12.80 -5.20
C ASP A 342 -0.37 11.98 -6.40
N ALA A 343 0.15 12.27 -7.61
CA ALA A 343 -0.14 11.49 -8.80
C ALA A 343 0.48 10.08 -8.74
N VAL A 344 1.69 9.93 -8.18
CA VAL A 344 2.30 8.63 -7.91
C VAL A 344 1.47 7.83 -6.91
N GLN A 345 1.02 8.44 -5.82
CA GLN A 345 0.13 7.79 -4.85
C GLN A 345 -1.19 7.35 -5.50
N ALA A 346 -1.79 8.17 -6.36
CA ALA A 346 -3.00 7.79 -7.09
C ALA A 346 -2.75 6.58 -8.01
N ASN A 347 -1.56 6.49 -8.63
CA ASN A 347 -1.15 5.32 -9.40
C ASN A 347 -0.99 4.07 -8.53
N ILE A 348 -0.38 4.19 -7.35
CA ILE A 348 -0.20 3.10 -6.38
C ILE A 348 -1.55 2.59 -5.88
N ALA A 349 -2.47 3.49 -5.48
CA ALA A 349 -3.81 3.13 -5.07
C ALA A 349 -4.58 2.39 -6.18
N ALA A 350 -4.46 2.86 -7.42
CA ALA A 350 -5.06 2.21 -8.58
C ALA A 350 -4.43 0.85 -8.92
N ALA A 351 -3.23 0.54 -8.42
CA ALA A 351 -2.59 -0.75 -8.62
C ALA A 351 -3.35 -1.88 -7.91
N GLY A 352 -4.08 -1.57 -6.84
CA GLY A 352 -4.97 -2.52 -6.17
C GLY A 352 -4.24 -3.58 -5.35
N TYR A 353 -3.27 -3.17 -4.52
CA TYR A 353 -2.64 -4.05 -3.53
C TYR A 353 -3.67 -4.66 -2.59
N ALA A 354 -3.57 -5.96 -2.33
CA ALA A 354 -4.32 -6.68 -1.31
C ALA A 354 -3.51 -7.90 -0.80
N PRO A 355 -3.81 -8.42 0.40
CA PRO A 355 -3.11 -9.59 0.92
C PRO A 355 -3.47 -10.87 0.16
N ALA A 356 -2.59 -11.87 0.19
CA ALA A 356 -2.84 -13.15 -0.44
C ALA A 356 -4.13 -13.81 0.10
N GLY A 357 -5.00 -14.25 -0.81
CA GLY A 357 -6.33 -14.77 -0.48
C GLY A 357 -7.48 -13.79 -0.74
N GLY A 358 -7.19 -12.57 -1.23
CA GLY A 358 -8.20 -11.65 -1.77
C GLY A 358 -8.96 -10.83 -0.72
N THR A 359 -8.63 -10.97 0.57
CA THR A 359 -9.24 -10.20 1.65
C THR A 359 -8.16 -9.71 2.61
N ASN A 360 -8.13 -8.40 2.85
CA ASN A 360 -7.23 -7.75 3.80
C ASN A 360 -7.56 -8.24 5.22
N PRO A 361 -6.59 -8.67 6.07
CA PRO A 361 -6.85 -8.82 7.50
C PRO A 361 -7.13 -7.42 8.05
N GLN A 362 -8.41 -7.09 8.13
CA GLN A 362 -8.88 -5.81 8.64
C GLN A 362 -8.90 -5.94 10.15
N GLN A 363 -7.91 -5.36 10.81
CA GLN A 363 -7.85 -5.37 12.28
C GLN A 363 -8.66 -4.21 12.84
N ASN A 364 -9.42 -4.49 13.90
CA ASN A 364 -10.08 -3.46 14.68
C ASN A 364 -10.93 -2.54 13.79
N VAL A 365 -11.83 -3.09 12.95
CA VAL A 365 -12.72 -2.32 12.07
C VAL A 365 -14.18 -2.42 12.52
N GLN A 366 -15.00 -1.44 12.20
CA GLN A 366 -16.44 -1.55 12.25
C GLN A 366 -16.97 -2.20 10.97
N ILE A 367 -17.89 -3.17 11.10
CA ILE A 367 -18.64 -3.75 9.97
C ILE A 367 -20.00 -3.06 9.93
N VAL A 368 -20.35 -2.42 8.81
CA VAL A 368 -21.47 -1.48 8.78
C VAL A 368 -22.45 -1.80 7.68
N GLY A 369 -23.72 -1.97 8.05
CA GLY A 369 -24.80 -2.19 7.11
C GLY A 369 -24.99 -1.01 6.17
N GLY A 370 -24.95 -1.26 4.86
CA GLY A 370 -25.12 -0.26 3.81
C GLY A 370 -26.50 0.40 3.85
N GLN A 371 -27.55 -0.34 4.20
CA GLN A 371 -28.90 0.20 4.35
C GLN A 371 -29.09 1.02 5.64
N SER A 372 -28.55 0.54 6.76
CA SER A 372 -28.85 1.07 8.09
C SER A 372 -27.85 2.12 8.56
N ASN A 373 -26.66 2.17 7.96
CA ASN A 373 -25.48 2.88 8.46
C ASN A 373 -25.07 2.48 9.90
N ARG A 374 -25.59 1.37 10.40
CA ARG A 374 -25.35 0.81 11.74
C ARG A 374 -24.35 -0.33 11.69
N CYS A 375 -23.71 -0.55 12.83
CA CYS A 375 -22.63 -1.49 13.00
C CYS A 375 -23.13 -2.88 13.42
N VAL A 376 -22.43 -3.91 12.98
CA VAL A 376 -22.50 -5.25 13.58
C VAL A 376 -21.96 -5.14 15.01
N ASP A 377 -22.82 -5.46 15.97
CA ASP A 377 -22.64 -5.21 17.39
C ASP A 377 -22.88 -6.48 18.21
N VAL A 378 -22.05 -6.69 19.24
CA VAL A 378 -22.34 -7.65 20.30
C VAL A 378 -23.13 -6.95 21.40
N PRO A 379 -24.40 -7.35 21.64
CA PRO A 379 -25.27 -6.66 22.60
C PRO A 379 -24.63 -6.52 23.98
N ASN A 380 -24.56 -5.29 24.48
CA ASN A 380 -24.01 -4.92 25.79
C ASN A 380 -22.55 -5.38 26.02
N GLY A 381 -21.79 -5.70 24.96
CA GLY A 381 -20.44 -6.26 25.09
C GLY A 381 -20.38 -7.62 25.77
N SER A 382 -21.47 -8.39 25.74
CA SER A 382 -21.53 -9.73 26.33
C SER A 382 -20.44 -10.65 25.77
N THR A 383 -19.75 -11.38 26.64
CA THR A 383 -18.79 -12.43 26.26
C THR A 383 -19.39 -13.84 26.38
N THR A 384 -20.69 -13.96 26.60
CA THR A 384 -21.38 -15.25 26.68
C THR A 384 -21.52 -15.88 25.29
N ASN A 385 -21.03 -17.11 25.13
CA ASN A 385 -21.22 -17.89 23.91
C ASN A 385 -22.70 -18.06 23.57
N GLY A 386 -23.06 -17.95 22.29
CA GLY A 386 -24.46 -17.99 21.85
C GLY A 386 -25.14 -16.62 21.83
N THR A 387 -24.47 -15.54 22.25
CA THR A 387 -25.04 -14.19 22.14
C THR A 387 -25.21 -13.83 20.66
N GLN A 388 -26.46 -13.61 20.22
CA GLN A 388 -26.77 -13.22 18.85
C GLN A 388 -26.40 -11.75 18.60
N THR A 389 -25.64 -11.53 17.53
CA THR A 389 -25.25 -10.19 17.07
C THR A 389 -26.44 -9.38 16.56
N GLN A 390 -26.29 -8.06 16.55
CA GLN A 390 -27.34 -7.13 16.16
C GLN A 390 -26.77 -5.95 15.36
N LEU A 391 -27.67 -5.16 14.77
CA LEU A 391 -27.37 -3.80 14.37
C LEU A 391 -27.45 -2.87 15.57
N TRP A 392 -26.45 -2.01 15.71
CA TRP A 392 -26.47 -0.91 16.67
C TRP A 392 -25.79 0.33 16.10
N ASP A 393 -26.14 1.51 16.59
CA ASP A 393 -25.45 2.74 16.21
C ASP A 393 -23.94 2.58 16.44
N CYS A 394 -23.16 3.09 15.49
CA CYS A 394 -21.71 2.93 15.50
C CYS A 394 -21.09 3.82 16.58
N THR A 395 -20.72 3.22 17.71
CA THR A 395 -20.15 3.91 18.88
C THR A 395 -18.62 3.89 18.90
N GLY A 396 -18.00 3.00 18.12
CA GLY A 396 -16.55 2.76 18.15
C GLY A 396 -16.07 1.92 19.34
N GLY A 397 -16.99 1.50 20.23
CA GLY A 397 -16.67 0.66 21.37
C GLY A 397 -16.22 -0.75 20.98
N THR A 398 -15.48 -1.41 21.89
CA THR A 398 -14.93 -2.76 21.68
C THR A 398 -15.92 -3.84 21.20
N PRO A 399 -17.24 -3.80 21.53
CA PRO A 399 -18.22 -4.77 21.00
C PRO A 399 -18.53 -4.64 19.51
N GLN A 400 -18.03 -3.58 18.86
CA GLN A 400 -18.23 -3.29 17.43
C GLN A 400 -16.91 -3.29 16.66
N ARG A 401 -15.81 -3.67 17.30
CA ARG A 401 -14.48 -3.71 16.72
C ARG A 401 -14.11 -5.13 16.33
N TRP A 402 -14.21 -5.39 15.04
CA TRP A 402 -14.00 -6.69 14.45
C TRP A 402 -12.61 -6.79 13.82
N THR A 403 -11.97 -7.94 13.99
CA THR A 403 -10.72 -8.27 13.34
C THR A 403 -10.94 -9.44 12.39
N HIS A 404 -10.81 -9.20 11.08
CA HIS A 404 -10.77 -10.27 10.09
C HIS A 404 -9.37 -10.90 10.08
N THR A 405 -9.26 -12.18 10.40
CA THR A 405 -7.97 -12.87 10.50
C THR A 405 -7.60 -13.58 9.20
N ALA A 406 -6.33 -13.98 9.07
CA ALA A 406 -5.87 -14.82 7.96
C ALA A 406 -6.59 -16.20 7.91
N ALA A 407 -7.12 -16.67 9.05
CA ALA A 407 -7.95 -17.87 9.15
C ALA A 407 -9.42 -17.60 8.75
N ARG A 408 -9.73 -16.43 8.16
CA ARG A 408 -11.06 -15.97 7.77
C ARG A 408 -12.05 -15.80 8.93
N GLN A 409 -11.59 -15.68 10.16
CA GLN A 409 -12.48 -15.43 11.29
C GLN A 409 -12.76 -13.94 11.44
N LEU A 410 -13.96 -13.58 11.87
CA LEU A 410 -14.29 -12.22 12.33
C LEU A 410 -14.27 -12.22 13.86
N GLN A 411 -13.14 -11.80 14.43
CA GLN A 411 -12.90 -11.79 15.88
C GLN A 411 -13.40 -10.51 16.54
N VAL A 412 -13.91 -10.60 17.76
CA VAL A 412 -14.39 -9.47 18.59
C VAL A 412 -14.14 -9.77 20.06
N LEU A 413 -14.09 -8.74 20.91
CA LEU A 413 -13.94 -8.90 22.37
C LEU A 413 -12.75 -9.79 22.80
N GLY A 414 -11.66 -9.76 22.02
CA GLY A 414 -10.42 -10.49 22.30
C GLY A 414 -10.38 -11.93 21.77
N ASN A 415 -11.34 -12.78 22.16
CA ASN A 415 -11.31 -14.21 21.83
C ASN A 415 -12.63 -14.78 21.27
N LYS A 416 -13.59 -13.92 20.95
CA LYS A 416 -14.87 -14.32 20.36
C LYS A 416 -14.84 -14.18 18.85
N CYS A 417 -15.55 -15.06 18.17
CA CYS A 417 -15.67 -15.11 16.72
C CYS A 417 -17.14 -15.02 16.32
N LEU A 418 -17.43 -14.32 15.22
CA LEU A 418 -18.73 -14.45 14.55
C LEU A 418 -18.90 -15.89 14.08
N ASP A 419 -20.02 -16.50 14.46
CA ASP A 419 -20.25 -17.93 14.35
C ASP A 419 -21.67 -18.18 13.83
N ALA A 420 -21.80 -19.05 12.83
CA ALA A 420 -23.08 -19.56 12.39
C ALA A 420 -23.58 -20.62 13.39
N ASN A 421 -24.60 -20.25 14.18
CA ASN A 421 -25.04 -21.00 15.36
C ASN A 421 -25.28 -22.50 15.04
N GLY A 422 -24.67 -23.38 15.83
CA GLY A 422 -24.85 -24.83 15.72
C GLY A 422 -24.33 -25.43 14.41
N ASN A 423 -23.39 -24.77 13.71
CA ASN A 423 -22.98 -25.11 12.34
C ASN A 423 -24.12 -25.05 11.32
N GLY A 424 -25.12 -24.19 11.57
CA GLY A 424 -26.29 -24.06 10.71
C GLY A 424 -25.93 -23.54 9.31
N ASN A 425 -26.55 -24.13 8.29
CA ASN A 425 -26.32 -23.82 6.88
C ASN A 425 -27.62 -23.47 6.13
N ALA A 426 -28.70 -23.18 6.87
CA ALA A 426 -30.01 -22.84 6.33
C ALA A 426 -30.33 -21.35 6.52
N ASN A 427 -31.21 -20.82 5.68
CA ASN A 427 -31.79 -19.49 5.85
C ASN A 427 -32.39 -19.31 7.25
N GLY A 428 -32.08 -18.20 7.90
CA GLY A 428 -32.52 -17.92 9.26
C GLY A 428 -31.57 -18.43 10.36
N THR A 429 -30.47 -19.11 10.00
CA THR A 429 -29.42 -19.46 10.98
C THR A 429 -28.94 -18.19 11.67
N GLN A 430 -28.86 -18.21 13.00
CA GLN A 430 -28.47 -17.04 13.79
C GLN A 430 -26.97 -16.79 13.65
N ALA A 431 -26.58 -15.52 13.44
CA ALA A 431 -25.19 -15.08 13.54
C ALA A 431 -24.89 -14.70 15.00
N ILE A 432 -24.19 -15.57 15.70
CA ILE A 432 -23.87 -15.43 17.13
C ILE A 432 -22.38 -15.15 17.32
N ILE A 433 -21.98 -14.88 18.56
CA ILE A 433 -20.58 -15.01 18.97
C ILE A 433 -20.33 -16.34 19.69
N TRP A 434 -19.15 -16.91 19.46
CA TRP A 434 -18.66 -18.08 20.18
C TRP A 434 -17.15 -17.96 20.41
N ASP A 435 -16.58 -18.73 21.34
CA ASP A 435 -15.13 -18.84 21.44
C ASP A 435 -14.53 -19.25 20.09
N CYS A 436 -13.45 -18.57 19.68
CA CYS A 436 -12.78 -18.91 18.43
C CYS A 436 -12.21 -20.33 18.49
N HIS A 437 -12.70 -21.22 17.63
CA HIS A 437 -12.26 -22.63 17.56
C HIS A 437 -11.78 -23.05 16.16
N GLY A 438 -11.88 -22.15 15.17
CA GLY A 438 -11.33 -22.36 13.82
C GLY A 438 -12.20 -23.18 12.88
N GLY A 439 -13.35 -23.69 13.35
CA GLY A 439 -14.32 -24.41 12.53
C GLY A 439 -14.83 -23.57 11.36
N THR A 440 -15.26 -24.24 10.28
CA THR A 440 -15.69 -23.59 9.04
C THR A 440 -16.94 -22.72 9.21
N ASN A 441 -17.75 -22.97 10.23
CA ASN A 441 -18.91 -22.14 10.62
C ASN A 441 -18.50 -20.77 11.24
N GLN A 442 -17.21 -20.57 11.55
CA GLN A 442 -16.63 -19.29 12.00
C GLN A 442 -15.81 -18.59 10.91
N GLN A 443 -15.78 -19.15 9.70
CA GLN A 443 -15.00 -18.60 8.60
C GLN A 443 -15.91 -17.82 7.66
N TRP A 444 -15.48 -16.62 7.29
CA TRP A 444 -16.24 -15.64 6.54
C TRP A 444 -15.41 -15.04 5.41
N ASN A 445 -15.96 -15.01 4.21
CA ASN A 445 -15.41 -14.25 3.10
C ASN A 445 -16.00 -12.83 3.14
N ILE A 446 -15.11 -11.83 3.08
CA ILE A 446 -15.49 -10.43 2.92
C ILE A 446 -15.32 -10.10 1.44
N ASN A 447 -16.43 -9.91 0.73
CA ASN A 447 -16.41 -9.84 -0.72
C ASN A 447 -16.34 -8.38 -1.20
N SER A 448 -15.67 -8.15 -2.33
CA SER A 448 -15.54 -6.81 -2.94
C SER A 448 -16.87 -6.20 -3.38
N ASN A 449 -17.91 -7.02 -3.56
CA ASN A 449 -19.26 -6.58 -3.88
C ASN A 449 -20.06 -6.08 -2.66
N GLY A 450 -19.44 -6.00 -1.48
CA GLY A 450 -20.05 -5.54 -0.23
C GLY A 450 -20.70 -6.64 0.61
N THR A 451 -20.78 -7.87 0.14
CA THR A 451 -21.36 -8.97 0.94
C THR A 451 -20.35 -9.59 1.90
N ILE A 452 -20.83 -10.14 3.02
CA ILE A 452 -20.05 -11.03 3.89
C ILE A 452 -20.72 -12.40 3.84
N THR A 453 -19.99 -13.44 3.41
CA THR A 453 -20.56 -14.79 3.22
C THR A 453 -19.89 -15.82 4.12
N GLY A 454 -20.66 -16.70 4.74
CA GLY A 454 -20.11 -17.83 5.48
C GLY A 454 -19.42 -18.82 4.55
N VAL A 455 -18.19 -19.23 4.88
CA VAL A 455 -17.41 -20.19 4.07
C VAL A 455 -18.09 -21.55 4.00
N GLN A 456 -18.69 -22.01 5.11
CA GLN A 456 -19.39 -23.29 5.15
C GLN A 456 -20.70 -23.29 4.35
N SER A 457 -21.51 -22.24 4.50
CA SER A 457 -22.89 -22.22 4.00
C SER A 457 -23.03 -21.54 2.63
N GLY A 458 -22.10 -20.66 2.27
CA GLY A 458 -22.24 -19.76 1.12
C GLY A 458 -23.32 -18.67 1.29
N LEU A 459 -23.98 -18.62 2.45
CA LEU A 459 -25.04 -17.64 2.74
C LEU A 459 -24.45 -16.30 3.20
N CYS A 460 -25.20 -15.23 2.94
CA CYS A 460 -24.83 -13.86 3.30
C CYS A 460 -25.21 -13.54 4.75
N LEU A 461 -24.36 -12.77 5.44
CA LEU A 461 -24.73 -12.07 6.66
C LEU A 461 -25.81 -11.04 6.33
N ASP A 462 -26.92 -11.10 7.05
CA ASP A 462 -28.16 -10.41 6.69
C ASP A 462 -28.76 -9.72 7.94
N ALA A 463 -29.11 -8.44 7.80
CA ALA A 463 -29.95 -7.76 8.77
C ALA A 463 -31.41 -8.21 8.60
N ASN A 464 -31.88 -9.03 9.54
CA ASN A 464 -33.12 -9.80 9.40
C ASN A 464 -34.32 -8.91 9.02
N GLY A 465 -35.06 -9.36 8.00
CA GLY A 465 -36.25 -8.67 7.50
C GLY A 465 -35.96 -7.29 6.91
N ALA A 466 -34.73 -7.02 6.47
CA ALA A 466 -34.24 -5.70 6.05
C ALA A 466 -34.46 -4.61 7.12
N GLY A 467 -34.43 -5.01 8.39
CA GLY A 467 -34.56 -4.08 9.52
C GLY A 467 -33.38 -3.12 9.59
N THR A 468 -33.66 -1.85 9.90
CA THR A 468 -32.64 -0.80 10.00
C THR A 468 -32.46 -0.26 11.41
N ALA A 469 -33.30 -0.64 12.37
CA ALA A 469 -33.29 -0.11 13.73
C ALA A 469 -32.23 -0.78 14.63
N ASN A 470 -31.82 -0.09 15.70
CA ASN A 470 -31.04 -0.68 16.79
C ASN A 470 -31.75 -1.93 17.33
N GLY A 471 -30.98 -2.99 17.55
CA GLY A 471 -31.49 -4.28 18.02
C GLY A 471 -31.95 -5.23 16.91
N THR A 472 -31.97 -4.81 15.63
CA THR A 472 -32.23 -5.72 14.51
C THR A 472 -31.23 -6.87 14.53
N LYS A 473 -31.71 -8.11 14.62
CA LYS A 473 -30.85 -9.29 14.73
C LYS A 473 -30.21 -9.67 13.40
N LEU A 474 -28.97 -10.14 13.46
CA LEU A 474 -28.27 -10.65 12.29
C LEU A 474 -28.44 -12.16 12.15
N ILE A 475 -28.64 -12.58 10.91
CA ILE A 475 -28.84 -13.98 10.52
C ILE A 475 -28.03 -14.29 9.26
N LEU A 476 -28.03 -15.55 8.86
CA LEU A 476 -27.59 -15.98 7.54
C LEU A 476 -28.82 -16.12 6.64
N TRP A 477 -28.70 -15.61 5.42
CA TRP A 477 -29.75 -15.73 4.41
C TRP A 477 -29.17 -15.89 3.01
N ALA A 478 -29.95 -16.46 2.10
CA ALA A 478 -29.58 -16.56 0.70
C ALA A 478 -29.20 -15.19 0.14
N CYS A 479 -28.03 -15.11 -0.49
CA CYS A 479 -27.54 -13.88 -1.09
C CYS A 479 -28.49 -13.44 -2.21
N ASN A 480 -29.09 -12.26 -2.07
CA ASN A 480 -30.14 -11.76 -2.97
C ASN A 480 -29.86 -10.35 -3.52
N GLY A 481 -28.70 -9.77 -3.19
CA GLY A 481 -28.25 -8.46 -3.68
C GLY A 481 -28.93 -7.26 -3.02
N GLN A 482 -29.82 -7.47 -2.04
CA GLN A 482 -30.47 -6.37 -1.31
C GLN A 482 -29.51 -5.65 -0.35
N GLN A 483 -29.85 -4.41 -0.03
CA GLN A 483 -29.01 -3.51 0.76
C GLN A 483 -28.80 -3.96 2.22
N ASN A 484 -29.69 -4.79 2.77
CA ASN A 484 -29.56 -5.37 4.11
C ASN A 484 -28.50 -6.49 4.20
N GLN A 485 -27.91 -6.89 3.07
CA GLN A 485 -26.78 -7.83 2.97
C GLN A 485 -25.48 -7.14 2.53
N GLN A 486 -25.49 -5.81 2.43
CA GLN A 486 -24.35 -5.00 2.04
C GLN A 486 -23.66 -4.44 3.27
N TRP A 487 -22.35 -4.57 3.32
CA TRP A 487 -21.51 -4.25 4.46
C TRP A 487 -20.27 -3.48 4.00
N ALA A 488 -19.93 -2.42 4.74
CA ALA A 488 -18.70 -1.66 4.58
C ALA A 488 -17.83 -1.82 5.82
N LEU A 489 -16.52 -1.90 5.62
CA LEU A 489 -15.55 -1.90 6.72
C LEU A 489 -15.02 -0.49 6.93
N ARG A 490 -15.07 0.00 8.17
CA ARG A 490 -14.63 1.35 8.56
C ARG A 490 -13.59 1.27 9.69
N ASN A 491 -12.58 2.15 9.68
CA ASN A 491 -11.67 2.32 10.80
C ASN A 491 -12.27 3.18 11.90
#